data_AF-A0A9Q0NU39-F1
#
_entry.id   AF-A0A9Q0NU39-F1
#
_cell.length_a   1.000
_cell.length_b   1.000
_cell.length_c   1.000
_cell.angle_alpha   90.00
_cell.angle_beta   90.00
_cell.angle_gamma   90.00
#
_symmetry.space_group_name_H-M   'P 1'
#
loop_
_entity.id
_entity.type
_entity.pdbx_description
1 polymer ?
#
loop_
_entity_poly.entity_id
_entity_poly.type
_entity_poly.pdbx_seq_one_letter_code
_entity_poly.pdbx_strand_id
1 'polypeptide(L)' 'MARATDLAGIRQIIQPLEQSGTLVRRTDEELLKALDSFVVVEREGQIITCAALFPFFEEKCGEVAAIAVSPECRGTRAGR' A
#
# COMPACT_ATOMS: atom_id res chain seq x y z
N MET A 1 7.74 -6.08 -5.02
CA MET A 1 6.40 -6.65 -4.79
C MET A 1 6.32 -7.12 -3.36
N ALA A 2 5.15 -6.96 -2.76
CA ALA A 2 4.89 -7.39 -1.39
C ALA A 2 4.79 -8.91 -1.25
N ARG A 3 4.98 -9.40 -0.03
CA ARG A 3 4.84 -10.80 0.39
C ARG A 3 3.86 -10.92 1.53
N ALA A 4 3.40 -12.14 1.83
CA ALA A 4 2.47 -12.40 2.94
C ALA A 4 2.97 -11.84 4.30
N THR A 5 4.29 -11.83 4.50
CA THR A 5 4.95 -11.25 5.69
C THR A 5 4.77 -9.73 5.81
N ASP A 6 4.50 -9.04 4.70
CA ASP A 6 4.43 -7.58 4.64
C ASP A 6 3.01 -7.08 4.98
N LEU A 7 2.02 -7.98 5.04
CA LEU A 7 0.61 -7.66 5.31
C LEU A 7 0.45 -6.83 6.60
N ALA A 8 1.14 -7.22 7.66
CA ALA A 8 1.09 -6.51 8.94
C ALA A 8 1.63 -5.07 8.81
N GLY A 9 2.73 -4.88 8.09
CA GLY A 9 3.33 -3.57 7.84
C GLY A 9 2.46 -2.70 6.94
N ILE A 10 1.87 -3.27 5.88
CA ILE A 10 0.90 -2.59 5.03
C ILE A 10 -0.30 -2.13 5.86
N ARG A 11 -0.87 -3.03 6.69
CA ARG A 11 -2.02 -2.74 7.53
C ARG A 11 -1.77 -1.58 8.48
N GLN A 12 -0.59 -1.56 9.10
CA GLN A 12 -0.19 -0.49 10.02
C GLN A 12 -0.22 0.90 9.36
N ILE A 13 0.14 1.01 8.08
CA ILE A 13 0.23 2.31 7.39
C ILE A 13 -1.13 2.71 6.80
N ILE A 14 -1.92 1.77 6.29
CA ILE A 14 -3.22 2.08 5.67
C ILE A 14 -4.33 2.32 6.69
N GLN A 15 -4.31 1.64 7.86
CA GLN A 15 -5.42 1.69 8.82
C GLN A 15 -5.75 3.11 9.30
N PRO A 16 -4.78 4.00 9.61
CA PRO A 16 -5.09 5.38 9.96
C PRO A 16 -5.79 6.15 8.83
N LEU A 17 -5.45 5.84 7.57
CA LEU A 17 -6.06 6.47 6.39
C LEU A 17 -7.46 5.91 6.10
N GLU A 18 -7.70 4.64 6.41
CA GLU A 18 -9.05 4.05 6.38
C GLU A 18 -9.95 4.69 7.45
N GLN A 19 -9.41 4.90 8.66
CA GLN A 19 -10.12 5.55 9.76
C GLN A 19 -10.44 7.03 9.50
N SER A 20 -9.55 7.75 8.80
CA SER A 20 -9.81 9.14 8.39
C SER A 20 -10.71 9.27 7.16
N GLY A 21 -11.10 8.14 6.54
CA GLY A 21 -11.89 8.12 5.30
C GLY A 21 -11.11 8.51 4.05
N THR A 22 -9.78 8.62 4.13
CA THR A 22 -8.92 8.91 2.97
C THR A 22 -8.76 7.69 2.08
N LEU A 23 -8.67 6.50 2.67
CA LEU A 23 -8.67 5.23 1.94
C LEU A 23 -9.97 4.47 2.20
N VAL A 24 -10.43 3.75 1.18
CA VAL A 24 -11.51 2.77 1.34
C VAL A 24 -11.00 1.61 2.19
N ARG A 25 -11.78 1.24 3.20
CA ARG A 25 -11.47 0.13 4.11
C ARG A 25 -11.40 -1.19 3.36
N ARG A 26 -10.37 -1.99 3.64
CA ARG A 26 -10.19 -3.36 3.15
C ARG A 26 -10.06 -4.35 4.31
N THR A 27 -10.52 -5.57 4.12
CA THR A 27 -10.30 -6.71 5.01
C THR A 27 -8.90 -7.30 4.79
N ASP A 28 -8.40 -8.07 5.74
CA ASP A 28 -7.10 -8.74 5.58
C ASP A 28 -7.12 -9.74 4.41
N GLU A 29 -8.27 -10.38 4.17
CA GLU A 29 -8.47 -11.29 3.04
C GLU A 29 -8.42 -10.56 1.69
N GLU A 30 -9.05 -9.38 1.59
CA GLU A 30 -8.98 -8.54 0.38
C GLU A 30 -7.55 -8.04 0.12
N LEU A 31 -6.82 -7.67 1.17
CA LEU A 31 -5.42 -7.27 1.06
C LEU A 31 -4.54 -8.44 0.62
N LEU A 32 -4.76 -9.64 1.17
CA LEU A 32 -4.04 -10.85 0.76
C LEU A 32 -4.31 -11.21 -0.70
N LYS A 33 -5.56 -11.10 -1.16
CA LYS A 33 -5.92 -11.34 -2.57
C LYS A 33 -5.28 -10.34 -3.53
N ALA A 34 -5.10 -9.09 -3.09
CA ALA A 34 -4.51 -8.03 -3.88
C ALA A 34 -2.98 -7.91 -3.69
N LEU A 35 -2.36 -8.75 -2.87
CA LEU A 35 -1.00 -8.55 -2.37
C LEU A 35 0.06 -8.51 -3.48
N ASP A 36 -0.13 -9.32 -4.52
CA ASP A 36 0.76 -9.34 -5.69
C ASP A 36 0.76 -8.00 -6.45
N SER A 37 -0.32 -7.22 -6.34
CA SER A 37 -0.42 -5.87 -6.89
C SER A 37 0.29 -4.82 -6.02
N PHE A 38 0.63 -5.15 -4.76
CA PHE A 38 1.30 -4.21 -3.86
C PHE A 38 2.80 -4.12 -4.13
N VAL A 39 3.27 -2.88 -4.15
CA VAL A 39 4.67 -2.50 -4.05
C VAL A 39 4.86 -1.83 -2.70
N VAL A 40 5.89 -2.25 -1.99
CA VAL A 40 6.25 -1.74 -0.67
C VAL A 40 7.68 -1.25 -0.68
N VAL A 41 7.96 -0.23 0.14
CA VAL A 41 9.32 0.16 0.49
C VAL A 41 9.55 -0.18 1.95
N GLU A 42 10.60 -0.94 2.19
CA GLU A 42 11.05 -1.31 3.53
C GLU A 42 12.30 -0.49 3.90
N ARG A 43 12.36 -0.06 5.15
CA ARG A 43 13.53 0.55 5.76
C ARG A 43 13.68 0.04 7.18
N GLU A 44 14.86 -0.48 7.51
CA GLU A 44 15.18 -0.96 8.86
C GLU A 44 14.18 -2.01 9.39
N GLY A 45 13.70 -2.92 8.51
CA GLY A 45 12.74 -3.96 8.87
C GLY A 45 11.29 -3.51 8.92
N GLN A 46 11.01 -2.23 8.62
CA GLN A 46 9.67 -1.65 8.67
C GLN A 46 9.21 -1.23 7.28
N ILE A 47 7.97 -1.57 6.92
CA ILE A 47 7.34 -0.99 5.74
C ILE A 47 7.10 0.50 6.02
N ILE A 48 7.63 1.36 5.17
CA ILE A 48 7.49 2.82 5.28
C ILE A 48 6.56 3.38 4.21
N THR A 49 6.37 2.67 3.09
CA THR A 49 5.40 3.04 2.06
C THR A 49 4.75 1.80 1.43
N CYS A 50 3.53 1.98 0.93
CA CYS A 50 2.87 1.00 0.09
C CYS A 50 2.06 1.69 -1.02
N ALA A 51 1.89 1.00 -2.14
CA ALA A 51 0.95 1.34 -3.20
C ALA A 51 0.55 0.04 -3.93
N ALA A 52 -0.66 -0.02 -4.47
CA ALA A 52 -1.11 -1.12 -5.32
C ALA A 52 -1.29 -0.64 -6.77
N LEU A 53 -0.89 -1.45 -7.74
CA LEU A 53 -1.10 -1.20 -9.17
C LEU A 53 -2.00 -2.28 -9.77
N PHE A 54 -3.14 -1.87 -10.31
CA PHE A 54 -4.07 -2.75 -11.02
C PHE A 54 -4.03 -2.43 -12.52
N PRO A 55 -3.43 -3.29 -13.36
CA PRO A 55 -3.32 -3.04 -14.78
C PRO A 55 -4.63 -3.33 -15.52
N PHE A 56 -4.96 -2.46 -16.48
CA PHE A 56 -6.03 -2.65 -17.48
C PHE A 56 -5.38 -2.77 -18.86
N PHE A 57 -5.08 -4.02 -19.25
CA PHE A 57 -4.21 -4.29 -20.41
C PHE A 57 -4.82 -3.89 -21.75
N GLU A 58 -6.13 -4.03 -21.92
CA GLU A 58 -6.83 -3.66 -23.18
C GLU A 58 -6.83 -2.13 -23.37
N GLU A 59 -7.10 -1.41 -22.29
CA GLU A 59 -7.16 0.05 -22.22
C GLU A 59 -5.78 0.72 -22.17
N LYS A 60 -4.71 -0.09 -22.03
CA LYS A 60 -3.32 0.37 -21.89
C LYS A 60 -3.13 1.38 -20.76
N CYS A 61 -3.83 1.15 -19.65
CA CYS A 61 -3.74 1.99 -18.46
C CYS A 61 -3.68 1.13 -17.19
N GLY A 62 -3.65 1.77 -16.03
CA GLY A 62 -3.69 1.08 -14.75
C GLY A 62 -4.14 2.02 -13.64
N GLU A 63 -4.80 1.46 -12.64
CA GLU A 63 -5.17 2.17 -11.43
C GLU A 63 -4.04 2.05 -10.40
N VAL A 64 -3.60 3.18 -9.87
CA VAL A 64 -2.79 3.22 -8.66
C VAL A 64 -3.71 3.46 -7.47
N ALA A 65 -3.72 2.53 -6.53
CA ALA A 65 -4.57 2.55 -5.35
C ALA A 65 -3.75 2.35 -4.07
N ALA A 66 -4.39 2.55 -2.92
CA ALA A 66 -3.82 2.27 -1.59
C ALA A 66 -2.42 2.89 -1.35
N ILE A 67 -2.18 4.08 -1.92
CA ILE A 67 -0.92 4.81 -1.72
C ILE A 67 -0.89 5.33 -0.29
N ALA A 68 0.12 4.93 0.47
CA ALA A 68 0.32 5.36 1.82
C ALA A 68 1.81 5.50 2.16
N VAL A 69 2.14 6.49 2.99
CA VAL A 69 3.48 6.75 3.52
C VAL A 69 3.37 6.88 5.02
N SER A 70 4.28 6.21 5.74
CA SER A 70 4.36 6.26 7.19
C SER A 70 4.46 7.72 7.65
N PRO A 71 3.77 8.12 8.74
CA PRO A 71 3.77 9.50 9.22
C PRO A 71 5.18 10.08 9.42
N GLU A 72 6.12 9.26 9.87
CA GLU A 72 7.51 9.61 10.17
C GLU A 72 8.32 9.93 8.89
N CYS A 73 7.89 9.39 7.75
CA CYS A 73 8.56 9.55 6.46
C CYS A 73 7.86 10.57 5.54
N ARG A 74 6.77 11.21 5.98
CA ARG A 74 6.07 12.23 5.17
C ARG A 74 6.97 13.46 4.94
N GLY A 75 6.93 14.01 3.73
CA GLY A 75 7.80 15.14 3.34
C GLY A 75 9.23 14.74 2.95
N THR A 76 9.59 13.47 3.08
CA THR A 76 10.82 12.91 2.48
C THR A 76 10.57 12.51 1.03
N ARG A 77 11.61 12.08 0.31
CA ARG A 77 11.49 11.54 -1.05
C ARG A 77 10.87 10.13 -1.09
N ALA A 78 10.50 9.53 0.04
CA ALA A 78 10.01 8.14 0.10
C ALA A 78 8.71 7.89 -0.69
N GLY A 79 7.90 8.92 -0.95
CA GLY A 79 6.66 8.83 -1.74
C GLY A 79 6.73 9.51 -3.11
N ARG A 80 7.93 9.81 -3.64
CA ARG A 80 8.13 10.44 -4.96
C ARG A 80 8.67 9.46 -5.99
#